data_AF-A0A1U7T5E8-F1
#
_entry.id   AF-A0A1U7T5E8-F1
#
_cell.length_a   1.000
_cell.length_b   1.000
_cell.length_c   1.000
_cell.angle_alpha   90.00
_cell.angle_beta   90.00
_cell.angle_gamma   90.00
#
_symmetry.space_group_name_H-M   'P 1'
#
loop_
_entity.id
_entity.type
_entity.pdbx_description
1 polymer ?
#
loop_
_entity_poly.entity_id
_entity_poly.type
_entity_poly.pdbx_seq_one_letter_code
_entity_poly.pdbx_strand_id
1 'polypeptide(L)'
;MLGPWLLLLSWGGALLSAGLDDSSFASPGPQGLKDSAQTVPDKGWCSTWGAGHISTFDGHVYDFSGTCNYVFAAICEQASPSFSVQLRRTPDGSLSRIIVELGATVVTVSGGTISVKDIG
;
A
#
# COMPACT_ATOMS: atom_id res chain seq x y z
N MET A 1 -27.80 -46.79 -8.00
CA MET A 1 -26.48 -47.36 -7.65
C MET A 1 -25.99 -46.63 -6.41
N LEU A 2 -25.48 -47.38 -5.44
CA LEU A 2 -25.38 -47.04 -4.02
C LEU A 2 -24.33 -45.95 -3.69
N GLY A 3 -24.58 -45.23 -2.59
CA GLY A 3 -23.52 -44.73 -1.73
C GLY A 3 -24.00 -43.74 -0.66
N PRO A 4 -24.31 -44.21 0.56
CA PRO A 4 -23.92 -43.47 1.76
C PRO A 4 -23.34 -44.39 2.85
N TRP A 5 -22.18 -44.05 3.44
CA TRP A 5 -21.90 -44.25 4.87
C TRP A 5 -20.65 -43.53 5.36
N LEU A 6 -20.93 -42.61 6.28
CA LEU A 6 -20.25 -42.24 7.53
C LEU A 6 -19.24 -43.24 8.17
N LEU A 7 -18.16 -42.63 8.68
CA LEU A 7 -17.51 -42.77 10.01
C LEU A 7 -16.06 -43.26 10.12
N LEU A 8 -15.35 -42.47 10.91
CA LEU A 8 -14.02 -42.61 11.50
C LEU A 8 -13.85 -43.94 12.27
N LEU A 9 -12.62 -44.47 12.30
CA LEU A 9 -11.79 -44.54 13.52
C LEU A 9 -10.46 -45.26 13.27
N SER A 10 -9.48 -44.85 14.07
CA SER A 10 -8.10 -45.29 14.16
C SER A 10 -7.93 -46.77 14.56
N TRP A 11 -6.92 -47.41 13.98
CA TRP A 11 -5.96 -48.29 14.67
C TRP A 11 -4.66 -48.20 13.85
N GLY A 12 -3.51 -47.81 14.39
CA GLY A 12 -2.83 -48.44 15.52
C GLY A 12 -1.82 -49.44 14.96
N GLY A 13 -0.56 -49.04 14.81
CA GLY A 13 0.51 -49.91 14.33
C GLY A 13 1.87 -49.22 14.39
N ALA A 14 2.67 -49.63 15.36
CA ALA A 14 3.96 -49.05 15.72
C ALA A 14 5.10 -49.46 14.78
N LEU A 15 6.17 -48.66 14.83
CA LEU A 15 7.59 -49.00 14.71
C LEU A 15 8.02 -49.83 13.47
N LEU A 16 8.80 -49.21 12.59
CA LEU A 16 10.08 -49.80 12.15
C LEU A 16 11.05 -48.67 11.76
N SER A 17 12.15 -48.60 12.49
CA SER A 17 13.34 -47.82 12.16
C SER A 17 14.01 -48.41 10.92
N ALA A 18 14.35 -47.58 9.93
CA ALA A 18 15.55 -47.69 9.11
C ALA A 18 15.53 -46.56 8.06
N GLY A 19 16.45 -45.61 8.19
CA GLY A 19 16.68 -44.58 7.19
C GLY A 19 17.91 -43.77 7.57
N LEU A 20 19.05 -44.18 7.03
CA LEU A 20 20.33 -43.52 7.11
C LEU A 20 20.26 -42.14 6.43
N ASP A 21 20.68 -41.09 7.12
CA ASP A 21 21.35 -39.98 6.46
C ASP A 21 22.41 -39.34 7.37
N ASP A 22 23.46 -38.93 6.70
CA ASP A 22 24.86 -38.92 7.10
C ASP A 22 25.19 -37.67 7.93
N SER A 23 25.78 -37.87 9.10
CA SER A 23 26.25 -36.79 9.96
C SER A 23 27.60 -36.26 9.48
N SER A 24 27.66 -35.02 8.97
CA SER A 24 28.79 -34.07 8.99
C SER A 24 28.29 -32.76 8.31
N PHE A 25 28.14 -31.59 8.93
CA PHE A 25 29.15 -30.75 9.56
C PHE A 25 28.45 -29.69 10.43
N ALA A 26 28.95 -29.48 11.64
CA ALA A 26 28.59 -28.32 12.44
C ALA A 26 29.29 -27.06 11.90
N SER A 27 28.55 -25.96 11.82
CA SER A 27 29.08 -24.59 11.97
C SER A 27 27.98 -23.72 12.60
N PRO A 28 28.24 -23.01 13.70
CA PRO A 28 27.24 -22.16 14.35
C PRO A 28 27.15 -20.83 13.61
N GLY A 29 26.16 -20.70 12.72
CA GLY A 29 25.75 -19.40 12.20
C GLY A 29 24.84 -18.68 13.22
N PRO A 30 24.92 -17.35 13.38
CA PRO A 30 24.04 -16.64 14.30
C PRO A 30 22.59 -16.94 13.92
N GLN A 31 21.79 -17.37 14.89
CA GLN A 31 20.35 -17.45 14.74
C GLN A 31 19.88 -16.06 14.35
N GLY A 32 19.55 -15.89 13.07
CA GLY A 32 18.80 -14.75 12.59
C GLY A 32 17.52 -14.73 13.39
N LEU A 33 17.47 -13.84 14.36
CA LEU A 33 16.29 -13.44 15.06
C LEU A 33 15.23 -13.19 13.98
N LYS A 34 14.30 -14.14 13.83
CA LYS A 34 13.00 -13.83 13.21
C LYS A 34 12.31 -12.94 14.23
N ASP A 35 12.74 -11.68 14.24
CA ASP A 35 11.91 -10.60 14.71
C ASP A 35 10.69 -10.68 13.83
N SER A 36 9.64 -11.30 14.38
CA SER A 36 8.29 -11.00 13.97
C SER A 36 8.05 -9.55 14.37
N ALA A 37 8.72 -8.63 13.66
CA ALA A 37 8.42 -7.23 13.70
C ALA A 37 7.00 -7.16 13.19
N GLN A 38 6.06 -7.03 14.12
CA GLN A 38 4.73 -6.60 13.79
C GLN A 38 4.90 -5.20 13.20
N THR A 39 4.98 -5.17 11.87
CA THR A 39 5.28 -3.99 11.08
C THR A 39 4.17 -3.00 11.39
N VAL A 40 4.48 -1.97 12.18
CA VAL A 40 3.78 -0.69 12.05
C VAL A 40 3.77 -0.44 10.54
N PRO A 41 2.60 -0.26 9.88
CA PRO A 41 2.59 -0.03 8.45
C PRO A 41 3.60 1.08 8.17
N ASP A 42 4.65 0.77 7.41
CA ASP A 42 5.66 1.75 7.08
C ASP A 42 4.94 2.95 6.47
N LYS A 43 5.38 4.15 6.84
CA LYS A 43 4.84 5.39 6.29
C LYS A 43 4.93 5.32 4.76
N GLY A 44 3.80 5.13 4.09
CA GLY A 44 3.72 5.11 2.63
C GLY A 44 3.99 6.50 2.04
N TRP A 45 4.53 6.55 0.83
CA TRP A 45 4.73 7.78 0.08
C TRP A 45 4.00 7.70 -1.26
N CYS A 46 3.22 8.72 -1.61
CA CYS A 46 2.70 8.88 -2.97
C CYS A 46 3.42 10.02 -3.68
N SER A 47 3.59 9.90 -4.98
CA SER A 47 4.28 10.92 -5.78
C SER A 47 3.76 10.97 -7.20
N THR A 48 4.00 12.09 -7.88
CA THR A 48 3.69 12.23 -9.29
C THR A 48 4.73 13.11 -9.97
N TRP A 49 5.14 12.74 -11.18
CA TRP A 49 6.20 13.41 -11.92
C TRP A 49 5.93 13.35 -13.43
N GLY A 50 6.67 14.16 -14.18
CA GLY A 50 6.54 14.24 -15.63
C GLY A 50 5.10 14.48 -16.09
N ALA A 51 4.76 13.90 -17.24
CA ALA A 51 3.50 14.10 -17.94
C ALA A 51 2.37 13.14 -17.50
N GLY A 52 2.34 12.73 -16.23
CA GLY A 52 1.25 11.89 -15.70
C GLY A 52 1.68 10.62 -14.98
N HIS A 53 2.97 10.43 -14.68
CA HIS A 53 3.42 9.30 -13.88
C HIS A 53 2.95 9.47 -12.43
N ILE A 54 2.40 8.41 -11.83
CA ILE A 54 1.90 8.38 -10.46
C ILE A 54 2.49 7.16 -9.77
N SER A 55 3.01 7.34 -8.55
CA SER A 55 3.29 6.26 -7.60
C SER A 55 2.33 6.36 -6.44
N THR A 56 1.64 5.27 -6.11
CA THR A 56 0.72 5.17 -4.97
C THR A 56 1.44 4.86 -3.66
N PHE A 57 0.73 4.99 -2.53
CA PHE A 57 1.27 4.74 -1.20
C PHE A 57 1.75 3.30 -0.97
N ASP A 58 1.17 2.34 -1.70
CA ASP A 58 1.48 0.91 -1.67
C ASP A 58 2.44 0.48 -2.80
N GLY A 59 3.07 1.45 -3.49
CA GLY A 59 4.16 1.20 -4.42
C GLY A 59 3.76 0.84 -5.85
N HIS A 60 2.49 0.97 -6.22
CA HIS A 60 2.06 0.78 -7.61
C HIS A 60 2.36 2.03 -8.45
N VAL A 61 2.76 1.82 -9.71
CA VAL A 61 3.09 2.89 -10.65
C VAL A 61 2.12 2.87 -11.83
N TYR A 62 1.60 4.04 -12.19
CA TYR A 62 0.63 4.23 -13.26
C TYR A 62 0.97 5.44 -14.12
N ASP A 63 0.54 5.39 -15.38
CA ASP A 63 0.53 6.54 -16.29
C ASP A 63 -0.91 7.01 -16.47
N PHE A 64 -1.14 8.29 -16.20
CA PHE A 64 -2.47 8.89 -16.28
C PHE A 64 -2.44 10.26 -16.96
N SER A 65 -3.00 10.33 -18.16
CA SER A 65 -3.02 11.52 -19.02
C SER A 65 -4.30 12.36 -18.91
N GLY A 66 -4.90 12.43 -17.72
CA GLY A 66 -6.11 13.22 -17.48
C GLY A 66 -5.84 14.72 -17.32
N THR A 67 -6.71 15.56 -17.88
CA THR A 67 -6.59 17.04 -17.84
C THR A 67 -7.61 17.74 -16.93
N CYS A 68 -8.52 16.97 -16.32
CA CYS A 68 -9.46 17.49 -15.34
C CYS A 68 -8.81 17.70 -13.97
N ASN A 69 -9.60 18.21 -13.02
CA ASN A 69 -9.21 18.21 -11.62
C ASN A 69 -9.50 16.84 -11.02
N TYR A 70 -8.49 16.22 -10.40
CA TYR A 70 -8.59 14.89 -9.80
C TYR A 70 -8.16 14.91 -8.35
N VAL A 71 -8.78 14.06 -7.55
CA VAL A 71 -8.33 13.76 -6.19
C VAL A 71 -7.09 12.88 -6.29
N PHE A 72 -5.97 13.39 -5.78
CA PHE A 72 -4.72 12.66 -5.70
C PHE A 72 -4.62 11.86 -4.39
N ALA A 73 -5.07 12.45 -3.28
CA ALA A 73 -5.21 11.79 -1.99
C ALA A 73 -6.35 12.43 -1.19
N ALA A 74 -7.12 11.64 -0.46
CA ALA A 74 -8.15 12.13 0.45
C ALA A 74 -8.44 11.11 1.56
N ILE A 75 -9.07 11.56 2.64
CA ILE A 75 -9.63 10.67 3.67
C ILE A 75 -11.06 10.30 3.25
N CYS A 76 -11.31 9.02 2.95
CA CYS A 76 -12.60 8.57 2.39
C CYS A 76 -13.73 8.40 3.42
N GLU A 77 -13.44 8.51 4.72
CA GLU A 77 -14.39 8.18 5.78
C GLU A 77 -15.48 9.24 6.01
N GLN A 78 -15.42 10.38 5.31
CA GLN A 78 -16.33 11.52 5.50
C GLN A 78 -16.83 12.06 4.18
N ALA A 79 -18.09 12.52 4.15
CA ALA A 79 -18.68 13.18 2.97
C ALA A 79 -17.94 14.49 2.60
N SER A 80 -17.34 15.14 3.59
CA SER A 80 -16.44 16.30 3.44
C SER A 80 -15.10 15.95 4.10
N PRO A 81 -14.08 15.52 3.34
CA PRO A 81 -12.81 15.11 3.94
C PRO A 81 -12.13 16.30 4.59
N SER A 82 -11.64 16.12 5.82
CA SER A 82 -10.81 17.12 6.51
C SER A 82 -9.45 17.30 5.85
N PHE A 83 -9.06 16.38 4.96
CA PHE A 83 -7.84 16.42 4.18
C PHE A 83 -8.11 15.95 2.76
N SER A 84 -7.78 16.79 1.78
CA SER A 84 -7.73 16.39 0.37
C SER A 84 -6.58 17.07 -0.36
N VAL A 85 -5.96 16.35 -1.29
CA VAL A 85 -5.00 16.86 -2.26
C VAL A 85 -5.59 16.64 -3.63
N GLN A 86 -5.78 17.71 -4.38
CA GLN A 86 -6.32 17.69 -5.72
C GLN A 86 -5.31 18.32 -6.68
N LEU A 87 -5.21 17.75 -7.88
CA LEU A 87 -4.31 18.24 -8.92
C LEU A 87 -5.01 18.37 -10.26
N ARG A 88 -4.55 19.32 -11.07
CA ARG A 88 -4.97 19.49 -12.45
C ARG A 88 -3.76 19.64 -13.37
N ARG A 89 -3.74 18.86 -14.44
CA ARG A 89 -2.75 18.98 -15.52
C ARG A 89 -3.30 19.73 -16.72
N THR A 90 -2.42 20.45 -17.39
CA THR A 90 -2.65 20.96 -18.75
C THR A 90 -2.43 19.85 -19.79
N PRO A 91 -2.89 20.03 -21.04
CA PRO A 91 -2.72 19.04 -22.10
C PRO A 91 -1.27 18.68 -22.43
N ASP A 92 -0.31 19.53 -22.07
CA ASP A 92 1.14 19.29 -22.19
C ASP A 92 1.70 18.39 -21.06
N GLY A 93 0.86 17.96 -20.11
CA GLY A 93 1.24 17.14 -18.97
C GLY A 93 1.73 17.92 -17.76
N SER A 94 1.89 19.24 -17.86
CA SER A 94 2.37 20.10 -16.77
C SER A 94 1.32 20.23 -15.66
N LEU A 95 1.78 20.29 -14.40
CA LEU A 95 0.91 20.59 -13.26
C LEU A 95 0.53 22.07 -13.25
N SER A 96 -0.75 22.37 -13.44
CA SER A 96 -1.26 23.74 -13.55
C SER A 96 -1.84 24.29 -12.25
N ARG A 97 -2.38 23.40 -11.41
CA ARG A 97 -3.00 23.75 -10.13
C ARG A 97 -2.91 22.57 -9.15
N ILE A 98 -2.56 22.89 -7.92
CA ILE A 98 -2.65 21.99 -6.77
C ILE A 98 -3.52 22.67 -5.72
N ILE A 99 -4.49 21.94 -5.17
CA ILE A 99 -5.33 22.39 -4.07
C ILE A 99 -5.13 21.40 -2.92
N VAL A 100 -4.79 21.92 -1.74
CA VAL A 100 -4.69 21.16 -0.50
C VAL A 100 -5.72 21.72 0.47
N GLU A 101 -6.68 20.89 0.84
CA GLU A 101 -7.69 21.21 1.84
C GLU A 101 -7.26 20.63 3.18
N LEU A 102 -7.28 21.47 4.23
CA LEU A 102 -6.84 21.19 5.60
C LEU A 102 -7.91 21.71 6.57
N GLY A 103 -9.04 21.03 6.65
CA GLY A 103 -10.18 21.45 7.45
C GLY A 103 -10.73 22.81 6.99
N ALA A 104 -10.49 23.85 7.79
CA ALA A 104 -10.92 25.22 7.47
C ALA A 104 -9.91 25.99 6.59
N THR A 105 -8.72 25.44 6.35
CA THR A 105 -7.69 26.11 5.55
C THR A 105 -7.58 25.47 4.17
N VAL A 106 -7.45 26.30 3.13
CA VAL A 106 -7.21 25.88 1.75
C VAL A 106 -5.91 26.48 1.26
N VAL A 107 -4.99 25.63 0.82
CA VAL A 107 -3.73 26.02 0.17
C VAL A 107 -3.86 25.76 -1.32
N THR A 108 -3.62 26.78 -2.14
CA THR A 108 -3.58 26.65 -3.60
C THR A 108 -2.19 26.97 -4.12
N VAL A 109 -1.65 26.09 -4.96
CA VAL A 109 -0.44 26.35 -5.74
C VAL A 109 -0.84 26.50 -7.20
N SER A 110 -0.55 27.65 -7.80
CA SER A 110 -0.80 27.90 -9.22
C SER A 110 0.09 29.02 -9.74
N GLY A 111 0.64 28.84 -10.95
CA GLY A 111 1.51 29.85 -11.58
C GLY A 111 2.73 30.23 -10.71
N GLY A 112 3.29 29.27 -9.97
CA GLY A 112 4.41 29.51 -9.04
C GLY A 112 4.03 30.26 -7.75
N THR A 113 2.76 30.64 -7.59
CA THR A 113 2.27 31.32 -6.39
C THR A 113 1.62 30.32 -5.45
N ILE A 114 1.92 30.46 -4.16
CA ILE A 114 1.26 29.74 -3.07
C ILE A 114 0.30 30.71 -2.41
N SER A 115 -0.99 30.39 -2.40
CA SER A 115 -2.04 31.15 -1.73
C SER A 115 -2.64 30.33 -0.60
N VAL A 116 -2.69 30.91 0.60
CA VAL A 116 -3.32 30.30 1.77
C VAL A 116 -4.57 31.09 2.09
N LYS A 117 -5.71 30.39 2.21
CA LYS A 117 -6.98 30.98 2.60
C LYS A 117 -7.52 30.24 3.81
N ASP A 118 -7.78 30.97 4.88
CA ASP A 118 -8.52 30.47 6.03
C ASP A 118 -10.01 30.78 5.88
N ILE A 119 -10.87 29.81 6.19
CA ILE A 119 -12.33 29.90 6.05
C ILE A 119 -12.99 29.86 7.45
N GLY A 120 -12.19 29.85 8.52
CA GLY A 120 -12.61 29.87 9.93
C GLY A 120 -13.00 31.24 10.45
#